data_AF-A0A428Q4B0-F1
#
_entry.id   AF-A0A428Q4B0-F1
#
_cell.length_a   1.000
_cell.length_b   1.000
_cell.length_c   1.000
_cell.angle_alpha   90.00
_cell.angle_beta   90.00
_cell.angle_gamma   90.00
#
_symmetry.space_group_name_H-M   'P 1'
#
loop_
_entity.id
_entity.type
_entity.pdbx_description
1 polymer ?
#
loop_
_entity_poly.entity_id
_entity_poly.type
_entity_poly.pdbx_seq_one_letter_code
_entity_poly.pdbx_strand_id
1 'polypeptide(L)'
;MSAGKNLSYTWLNKKHEPVELPAHEYMTLMQRWISGKIEDATIFPTDPTSLAYALHPDHVSPTLLSLSEQENWLGARSGFPKQFTNVCQLIFRQIFRVYAHLYWDHFLEPFYHLSLEKHLNSCFSHFILTATALDLLQPGDVEPMQDLINLWAADGTFPPESRAYSFANLERGKYILSLNSTS
;
A
#
# COMPACT_ATOMS: atom_id res chain seq x y z
N MET A 1 -0.06 -3.44 17.70
CA MET A 1 0.59 -3.92 16.45
C MET A 1 1.78 -3.00 16.20
N SER A 2 3.02 -3.46 16.37
CA SER A 2 4.22 -2.59 16.37
C SER A 2 4.97 -2.59 15.04
N ALA A 3 5.79 -1.57 14.82
CA ALA A 3 6.85 -1.56 13.83
C ALA A 3 8.13 -1.05 14.51
N GLY A 4 8.80 -1.97 15.19
CA GLY A 4 9.97 -1.68 16.03
C GLY A 4 9.58 -1.08 17.38
N LYS A 5 10.58 -0.57 18.10
CA LYS A 5 10.42 -0.16 19.51
C LYS A 5 9.61 1.12 19.71
N ASN A 6 9.56 1.99 18.71
CA ASN A 6 9.07 3.37 18.85
C ASN A 6 7.72 3.62 18.15
N LEU A 7 7.21 2.66 17.38
CA LEU A 7 5.99 2.83 16.61
C LEU A 7 4.99 1.72 16.93
N SER A 8 3.83 2.11 17.45
CA SER A 8 2.67 1.24 17.59
C SER A 8 1.51 1.75 16.75
N TYR A 9 0.86 0.83 16.03
CA TYR A 9 -0.35 1.06 15.27
C TYR A 9 -1.57 0.71 16.12
N THR A 10 -2.41 1.72 16.35
CA THR A 10 -3.72 1.58 16.97
C THR A 10 -4.81 1.31 15.94
N TRP A 11 -5.88 0.67 16.39
CA TRP A 11 -7.09 0.45 15.61
C TRP A 11 -8.23 1.31 16.14
N LEU A 12 -9.09 1.83 15.27
CA LEU A 12 -10.25 2.60 15.68
C LEU A 12 -11.41 1.67 16.03
N ASN A 13 -11.92 1.78 17.26
CA ASN A 13 -13.09 1.02 17.69
C ASN A 13 -14.40 1.59 17.08
N LYS A 14 -15.55 0.98 17.39
CA LYS A 14 -16.88 1.46 16.92
C LYS A 14 -17.21 2.89 17.37
N LYS A 15 -16.56 3.40 18.42
CA LYS A 15 -16.68 4.76 18.93
C LYS A 15 -15.65 5.72 18.33
N HIS A 16 -14.86 5.27 17.36
CA HIS A 16 -13.75 6.02 16.74
C HIS A 16 -12.62 6.38 17.73
N GLU A 17 -12.46 5.59 18.79
CA GLU A 17 -11.36 5.74 19.74
C GLU A 17 -10.21 4.81 19.35
N PRO A 18 -8.95 5.27 19.44
CA PRO A 18 -7.78 4.43 19.18
C PRO A 18 -7.61 3.40 20.30
N VAL A 19 -7.50 2.13 19.91
CA VAL A 19 -7.29 1.00 20.80
C VAL A 19 -6.03 0.25 20.37
N GLU A 20 -5.18 -0.06 21.34
CA GLU A 20 -4.03 -0.94 21.16
C GLU A 20 -4.50 -2.39 21.08
N LEU A 21 -4.16 -3.07 19.99
CA LEU A 21 -4.51 -4.47 19.76
C LEU A 21 -3.24 -5.31 19.54
N PRO A 22 -3.26 -6.59 19.97
CA PRO A 22 -2.21 -7.51 19.62
C PRO A 22 -2.17 -7.71 18.10
N ALA A 23 -0.99 -8.04 17.56
CA ALA A 23 -0.76 -8.07 16.11
C ALA A 23 -1.73 -8.99 15.34
N HIS A 24 -1.98 -10.20 15.85
CA HIS A 24 -2.88 -11.17 15.22
C HIS A 24 -4.32 -10.64 15.11
N GLU A 25 -4.81 -9.94 16.15
CA GLU A 25 -6.16 -9.37 16.16
C GLU A 25 -6.26 -8.18 15.21
N TYR A 26 -5.25 -7.30 15.23
CA TYR A 26 -5.15 -6.19 14.29
C TYR A 26 -5.21 -6.69 12.85
N MET A 27 -4.39 -7.69 12.49
CA MET A 27 -4.36 -8.25 11.14
C MET A 27 -5.68 -8.88 10.75
N THR A 28 -6.36 -9.58 11.67
CA THR A 28 -7.68 -10.18 11.41
C THR A 28 -8.75 -9.10 11.14
N LEU A 29 -8.79 -8.05 11.95
CA LEU A 29 -9.73 -6.93 11.76
C LEU A 29 -9.44 -6.18 10.47
N MET A 30 -8.15 -5.97 10.18
CA MET A 30 -7.70 -5.33 8.95
C MET A 30 -8.10 -6.12 7.71
N GLN A 31 -7.87 -7.44 7.67
CA GLN A 31 -8.29 -8.29 6.56
C GLN A 31 -9.81 -8.22 6.35
N ARG A 32 -10.59 -8.36 7.44
CA ARG A 32 -12.06 -8.25 7.36
C ARG A 32 -12.51 -6.88 6.86
N TRP A 33 -11.85 -5.81 7.30
CA TRP A 33 -12.16 -4.45 6.86
C TRP A 33 -11.84 -4.26 5.37
N ILE A 34 -10.67 -4.72 4.90
CA ILE A 34 -10.30 -4.65 3.47
C ILE A 34 -11.28 -5.47 2.63
N SER A 35 -11.57 -6.73 3.00
CA SER A 35 -12.54 -7.58 2.28
C SER A 35 -13.89 -6.90 2.18
N GLY A 36 -14.41 -6.35 3.28
CA GLY A 36 -15.67 -5.62 3.27
C GLY A 36 -15.67 -4.36 2.39
N LYS A 37 -14.50 -3.74 2.13
CA LYS A 37 -14.37 -2.62 1.19
C LYS A 37 -14.32 -3.09 -0.26
N ILE A 38 -13.62 -4.18 -0.55
CA ILE A 38 -13.49 -4.73 -1.91
C ILE A 38 -14.81 -5.34 -2.39
N GLU A 39 -15.59 -5.94 -1.48
CA GLU A 39 -16.90 -6.55 -1.77
C GLU A 39 -18.04 -5.52 -1.86
N ASP A 40 -17.81 -4.28 -1.43
CA ASP A 40 -18.81 -3.21 -1.49
C ASP A 40 -18.92 -2.66 -2.92
N ALA A 41 -20.00 -3.05 -3.61
CA ALA A 41 -20.29 -2.63 -4.98
C ALA A 41 -20.45 -1.10 -5.14
N THR A 42 -20.66 -0.36 -4.05
CA THR A 42 -20.69 1.11 -4.10
C THR A 42 -19.29 1.72 -4.18
N ILE A 43 -18.27 0.98 -3.74
CA ILE A 43 -16.85 1.37 -3.77
C ILE A 43 -16.14 0.75 -4.96
N PHE A 44 -16.38 -0.54 -5.22
CA PHE A 44 -15.85 -1.30 -6.34
C PHE A 44 -17.00 -1.82 -7.21
N PRO A 45 -17.54 -0.99 -8.13
CA PRO A 45 -18.62 -1.40 -9.01
C PRO A 45 -18.24 -2.60 -9.87
N THR A 46 -19.11 -3.60 -9.91
CA THR A 46 -18.95 -4.81 -10.74
C THR A 46 -19.98 -4.91 -11.87
N ASP A 47 -21.00 -4.05 -11.86
CA ASP A 47 -22.05 -4.05 -12.87
C ASP A 47 -21.56 -3.36 -14.16
N PRO A 48 -21.48 -4.10 -15.29
CA PRO A 48 -21.03 -3.53 -16.56
C PRO A 48 -21.95 -2.46 -17.13
N THR A 49 -23.21 -2.38 -16.70
CA THR A 49 -24.18 -1.39 -17.21
C THR A 49 -23.94 0.01 -16.65
N SER A 50 -23.11 0.15 -15.62
CA SER A 50 -22.82 1.41 -14.94
C SER A 50 -21.57 2.14 -15.49
N LEU A 51 -21.05 1.74 -16.64
CA LEU A 51 -19.79 2.26 -17.21
C LEU A 51 -20.02 3.43 -18.20
N ALA A 52 -19.16 4.45 -18.14
CA ALA A 52 -19.10 5.52 -19.15
C ALA A 52 -18.28 5.10 -20.39
N TYR A 53 -17.52 4.01 -20.29
CA TYR A 53 -16.70 3.49 -21.37
C TYR A 53 -16.77 1.96 -21.37
N ALA A 54 -17.24 1.39 -22.48
CA ALA A 54 -17.29 -0.04 -22.72
C ALA A 54 -16.69 -0.34 -24.10
N LEU A 55 -16.05 -1.52 -24.25
CA LEU A 55 -15.55 -2.00 -25.55
C LEU A 55 -16.69 -2.19 -26.57
N HIS A 56 -17.92 -2.37 -26.08
CA HIS A 56 -19.14 -2.43 -26.87
C HIS A 56 -19.98 -1.16 -26.65
N PRO A 57 -20.20 -0.34 -27.70
CA PRO A 57 -20.91 0.94 -27.61
C PRO A 57 -22.34 0.84 -27.06
N ASP A 58 -22.99 -0.32 -27.24
CA ASP A 58 -24.39 -0.55 -26.85
C ASP A 58 -24.61 -0.57 -25.32
N HIS A 59 -23.53 -0.62 -24.55
CA HIS A 59 -23.55 -0.61 -23.07
C HIS A 59 -23.09 0.72 -22.47
N VAL A 60 -22.84 1.74 -23.29
CA VAL A 60 -22.32 3.02 -22.81
C VAL A 60 -23.47 3.92 -22.35
N SER A 61 -23.44 4.37 -21.09
CA SER A 61 -24.44 5.31 -20.58
C SER A 61 -24.15 6.74 -21.05
N PRO A 62 -25.04 7.37 -21.86
CA PRO A 62 -24.79 8.70 -22.44
C PRO A 62 -24.73 9.81 -21.37
N THR A 63 -25.41 9.63 -20.23
CA THR A 63 -25.37 10.56 -19.10
C THR A 63 -23.99 10.58 -18.41
N LEU A 64 -23.36 9.41 -18.29
CA LEU A 64 -22.05 9.27 -17.63
C LEU A 64 -20.90 9.78 -18.50
N LEU A 65 -21.01 9.66 -19.83
CA LEU A 65 -20.07 10.28 -20.77
C LEU A 65 -20.01 11.81 -20.56
N SER A 66 -21.18 12.47 -20.53
CA SER A 66 -21.30 13.92 -20.30
C SER A 66 -20.73 14.37 -18.95
N LEU A 67 -21.01 13.62 -17.88
CA LEU A 67 -20.47 13.90 -16.54
C LEU A 67 -18.94 13.69 -16.47
N SER A 68 -18.41 12.71 -17.20
CA SER A 68 -16.96 12.44 -17.23
C SER A 68 -16.15 13.54 -17.91
N GLU A 69 -16.77 14.34 -18.79
CA GLU A 69 -16.15 15.51 -19.40
C GLU A 69 -16.09 16.71 -18.44
N GLN A 70 -16.93 16.73 -17.39
CA GLN A 70 -17.06 17.85 -16.46
C GLN A 70 -16.31 17.65 -15.14
N GLU A 71 -16.20 16.42 -14.65
CA GLU A 71 -15.54 16.12 -13.37
C GLU A 71 -14.46 15.03 -13.55
N ASN A 72 -13.19 15.41 -13.38
CA ASN A 72 -12.03 14.57 -13.66
C ASN A 72 -11.42 14.01 -12.36
N TRP A 73 -12.03 12.98 -11.76
CA TRP A 73 -11.41 12.18 -10.70
C TRP A 73 -11.05 10.78 -11.19
N LEU A 74 -10.13 10.12 -10.48
CA LEU A 74 -9.65 8.79 -10.85
C LEU A 74 -10.78 7.76 -10.76
N GLY A 75 -11.07 7.12 -11.89
CA GLY A 75 -12.12 6.10 -12.00
C GLY A 75 -13.52 6.64 -12.37
N ALA A 76 -13.70 7.95 -12.56
CA ALA A 76 -14.99 8.56 -12.93
C ALA A 76 -15.61 7.91 -14.18
N ARG A 77 -14.80 7.69 -15.22
CA ARG A 77 -15.21 7.05 -16.49
C ARG A 77 -15.62 5.58 -16.34
N SER A 78 -15.20 4.95 -15.25
CA SER A 78 -15.48 3.56 -14.93
C SER A 78 -16.53 3.42 -13.82
N GLY A 79 -17.24 4.50 -13.48
CA GLY A 79 -18.32 4.48 -12.49
C GLY A 79 -17.85 4.43 -11.03
N PHE A 80 -16.54 4.55 -10.75
CA PHE A 80 -16.04 4.55 -9.38
C PHE A 80 -16.40 5.85 -8.65
N PRO A 81 -16.73 5.78 -7.34
CA PRO A 81 -17.09 6.96 -6.57
C PRO A 81 -15.90 7.90 -6.36
N LYS A 82 -16.18 9.18 -6.06
CA LYS A 82 -15.14 10.19 -5.76
C LYS A 82 -14.20 9.78 -4.62
N GLN A 83 -14.69 8.97 -3.68
CA GLN A 83 -13.92 8.48 -2.53
C GLN A 83 -13.00 7.28 -2.87
N PHE A 84 -13.10 6.71 -4.07
CA PHE A 84 -12.39 5.49 -4.45
C PHE A 84 -10.88 5.57 -4.19
N THR A 85 -10.22 6.64 -4.66
CA THR A 85 -8.78 6.86 -4.44
C THR A 85 -8.41 6.86 -2.97
N ASN A 86 -9.21 7.55 -2.13
CA ASN A 86 -8.97 7.62 -0.69
C ASN A 86 -9.12 6.24 -0.03
N VAL A 87 -10.08 5.43 -0.48
CA VAL A 87 -10.26 4.06 0.01
C VAL A 87 -9.06 3.18 -0.38
N CYS A 88 -8.59 3.24 -1.63
CA CYS A 88 -7.39 2.51 -2.06
C CYS A 88 -6.14 2.91 -1.26
N GLN A 89 -5.94 4.21 -1.03
CA GLN A 89 -4.85 4.70 -0.17
C GLN A 89 -4.96 4.18 1.26
N LEU A 90 -6.17 4.09 1.83
CA LEU A 90 -6.36 3.49 3.15
C LEU A 90 -6.04 1.99 3.15
N ILE A 91 -6.48 1.25 2.14
CA ILE A 91 -6.16 -0.19 1.98
C ILE A 91 -4.65 -0.40 1.92
N PHE A 92 -3.95 0.35 1.06
CA PHE A 92 -2.49 0.22 0.91
C PHE A 92 -1.74 0.61 2.19
N ARG A 93 -2.15 1.66 2.90
CA ARG A 93 -1.57 2.00 4.21
C ARG A 93 -1.74 0.89 5.24
N GLN A 94 -2.90 0.23 5.27
CA GLN A 94 -3.13 -0.88 6.18
C GLN A 94 -2.25 -2.10 5.85
N ILE A 95 -2.09 -2.43 4.57
CA ILE A 95 -1.19 -3.51 4.12
C ILE A 95 0.27 -3.17 4.43
N PHE A 96 0.70 -1.91 4.22
CA PHE A 96 2.05 -1.46 4.56
C PHE A 96 2.38 -1.66 6.04
N ARG A 97 1.44 -1.35 6.95
CA ARG A 97 1.62 -1.56 8.40
C ARG A 97 1.91 -3.02 8.75
N VAL A 98 1.30 -3.96 8.02
CA VAL A 98 1.60 -5.39 8.18
C VAL A 98 3.02 -5.69 7.74
N TYR A 99 3.42 -5.25 6.54
CA TYR A 99 4.81 -5.43 6.11
C TYR A 99 5.80 -4.88 7.13
N ALA A 100 5.59 -3.64 7.59
CA ALA A 100 6.45 -3.03 8.60
C ALA A 100 6.57 -3.91 9.85
N HIS A 101 5.45 -4.38 10.39
CA HIS A 101 5.48 -5.29 11.54
C HIS A 101 6.22 -6.61 11.25
N LEU A 102 5.99 -7.22 10.08
CA LEU A 102 6.67 -8.46 9.71
C LEU A 102 8.19 -8.28 9.64
N TYR A 103 8.67 -7.16 9.09
CA TYR A 103 10.10 -6.87 9.03
C TYR A 103 10.72 -6.57 10.39
N TRP A 104 10.02 -5.83 11.24
CA TRP A 104 10.56 -5.42 12.53
C TRP A 104 10.54 -6.53 13.57
N ASP A 105 9.43 -7.27 13.66
CA ASP A 105 9.17 -8.19 14.77
C ASP A 105 9.25 -9.67 14.37
N HIS A 106 9.18 -9.99 13.07
CA HIS A 106 9.08 -11.38 12.58
C HIS A 106 10.06 -11.77 11.46
N PHE A 107 11.02 -10.90 11.12
CA PHE A 107 11.93 -11.19 10.01
C PHE A 107 12.83 -12.40 10.28
N LEU A 108 13.41 -12.49 11.47
CA LEU A 108 14.22 -13.63 11.87
C LEU A 108 13.34 -14.87 12.11
N GLU A 109 12.38 -14.75 13.02
CA GLU A 109 11.41 -15.79 13.35
C GLU A 109 9.99 -15.39 12.92
N PRO A 110 9.34 -16.11 11.97
CA PRO A 110 9.78 -17.36 11.35
C PRO A 110 10.44 -17.19 9.97
N PHE A 111 10.42 -16.00 9.36
CA PHE A 111 10.68 -15.85 7.92
C PHE A 111 12.08 -16.29 7.50
N TYR A 112 13.11 -15.85 8.21
CA TYR A 112 14.49 -16.22 7.90
C TYR A 112 14.73 -17.71 8.15
N HIS A 113 14.25 -18.26 9.28
CA HIS A 113 14.43 -19.68 9.59
C HIS A 113 13.69 -20.63 8.64
N LEU A 114 12.58 -20.16 8.05
CA LEU A 114 11.85 -20.89 7.00
C LEU A 114 12.36 -20.61 5.59
N SER A 115 13.44 -19.83 5.42
CA SER A 115 13.97 -19.41 4.11
C SER A 115 12.94 -18.68 3.23
N LEU A 116 12.06 -17.90 3.85
CA LEU A 116 11.00 -17.11 3.19
C LEU A 116 11.36 -15.63 3.02
N GLU A 117 12.54 -15.20 3.47
CA GLU A 117 13.02 -13.82 3.42
C GLU A 117 13.07 -13.28 1.99
N LYS A 118 13.45 -14.11 1.01
CA LYS A 118 13.48 -13.72 -0.41
C LYS A 118 12.08 -13.46 -0.96
N HIS A 119 11.11 -14.28 -0.56
CA HIS A 119 9.71 -14.10 -0.96
C HIS A 119 9.14 -12.83 -0.33
N LEU A 120 9.41 -12.60 0.96
CA LEU A 120 9.00 -11.38 1.64
C LEU A 120 9.59 -10.13 0.96
N ASN A 121 10.88 -10.14 0.65
CA ASN A 121 11.59 -9.07 -0.05
C ASN A 121 11.02 -8.79 -1.45
N SER A 122 10.81 -9.83 -2.25
CA SER A 122 10.25 -9.70 -3.60
C SER A 122 8.84 -9.12 -3.58
N CYS A 123 7.97 -9.64 -2.71
CA CYS A 123 6.61 -9.12 -2.58
C CYS A 123 6.59 -7.68 -2.07
N PHE A 124 7.42 -7.36 -1.08
CA PHE A 124 7.44 -6.01 -0.49
C PHE A 124 8.05 -4.97 -1.43
N SER A 125 9.11 -5.29 -2.16
CA SER A 125 9.70 -4.38 -3.14
C SER A 125 8.70 -4.05 -4.26
N HIS A 126 8.00 -5.06 -4.77
CA HIS A 126 6.94 -4.88 -5.76
C HIS A 126 5.78 -4.05 -5.21
N PHE A 127 5.39 -4.30 -3.96
CA PHE A 127 4.36 -3.52 -3.28
C PHE A 127 4.74 -2.04 -3.18
N ILE A 128 5.96 -1.70 -2.75
CA ILE A 128 6.43 -0.31 -2.64
C ILE A 128 6.51 0.35 -4.01
N LEU A 129 7.06 -0.33 -5.03
CA LEU A 129 7.12 0.20 -6.39
C LEU A 129 5.73 0.54 -6.93
N THR A 130 4.78 -0.39 -6.80
CA THR A 130 3.40 -0.19 -7.26
C THR A 130 2.68 0.90 -6.46
N ALA A 131 2.81 0.87 -5.14
CA ALA A 131 2.11 1.82 -4.26
C ALA A 131 2.59 3.26 -4.47
N THR A 132 3.88 3.48 -4.69
CA THR A 132 4.44 4.81 -4.94
C THR A 132 4.23 5.27 -6.38
N ALA A 133 4.24 4.36 -7.35
CA ALA A 133 3.93 4.69 -8.76
C ALA A 133 2.48 5.18 -8.94
N LEU A 134 1.54 4.65 -8.15
CA LEU A 134 0.12 5.00 -8.22
C LEU A 134 -0.33 6.03 -7.15
N ASP A 135 0.60 6.66 -6.45
CA ASP A 135 0.31 7.64 -5.36
C ASP A 135 -0.61 7.07 -4.25
N LEU A 136 -0.49 5.76 -3.98
CA LEU A 136 -1.25 5.04 -2.96
C LEU A 136 -0.61 5.12 -1.57
N LEU A 137 0.70 5.35 -1.51
CA LEU A 137 1.46 5.66 -0.30
C LEU A 137 2.19 6.99 -0.47
N GLN A 138 2.11 7.84 0.54
CA GLN A 138 2.82 9.11 0.61
C GLN A 138 4.20 8.92 1.26
N PRO A 139 5.14 9.87 1.09
CA PRO A 139 6.47 9.79 1.71
C PRO A 139 6.42 9.61 3.24
N GLY A 140 5.44 10.24 3.91
CA GLY A 140 5.24 10.08 5.35
C GLY A 140 4.71 8.71 5.77
N ASP A 141 4.03 7.98 4.87
CA ASP A 141 3.49 6.65 5.18
C ASP A 141 4.60 5.58 5.21
N VAL A 142 5.65 5.76 4.40
CA VAL A 142 6.74 4.77 4.26
C VAL A 142 7.88 4.93 5.26
N GLU A 143 7.84 6.00 6.06
CA GLU A 143 8.84 6.37 7.06
C GLU A 143 9.28 5.20 7.99
N PRO A 144 8.39 4.32 8.47
CA PRO A 144 8.78 3.20 9.33
C PRO A 144 9.71 2.17 8.67
N MET A 145 9.80 2.18 7.34
CA MET A 145 10.64 1.30 6.52
C MET A 145 11.70 2.06 5.72
N GLN A 146 11.95 3.32 6.08
CA GLN A 146 12.80 4.22 5.31
C GLN A 146 14.24 3.69 5.14
N ASP A 147 14.83 3.10 6.17
CA ASP A 147 16.19 2.55 6.08
C ASP A 147 16.29 1.40 5.06
N LEU A 148 15.26 0.55 4.96
CA LEU A 148 15.20 -0.53 3.96
C LEU A 148 15.01 0.04 2.54
N ILE A 149 14.17 1.06 2.39
CA ILE A 149 13.97 1.75 1.11
C ILE A 149 15.26 2.43 0.64
N ASN A 150 15.97 3.10 1.56
CA ASN A 150 17.27 3.72 1.29
C ASN A 150 18.29 2.69 0.83
N LEU A 151 18.36 1.55 1.52
CA LEU A 151 19.23 0.44 1.18
C LEU A 151 18.94 -0.09 -0.22
N TRP A 152 17.68 -0.40 -0.53
CA TRP A 152 17.28 -0.94 -1.84
C TRP A 152 17.47 0.04 -3.00
N ALA A 153 17.32 1.35 -2.76
CA ALA A 153 17.67 2.36 -3.75
C ALA A 153 19.18 2.41 -4.02
N ALA A 154 20.00 2.31 -2.97
CA ALA A 154 21.46 2.33 -3.12
C ALA A 154 22.03 1.04 -3.74
N ASP A 155 21.41 -0.11 -3.45
CA ASP A 155 21.78 -1.43 -3.98
C ASP A 155 21.32 -1.65 -5.44
N GLY A 156 20.50 -0.75 -5.98
CA GLY A 156 19.96 -0.83 -7.34
C GLY A 156 18.75 -1.75 -7.49
N THR A 157 18.14 -2.20 -6.39
CA THR A 157 16.87 -2.93 -6.40
C THR A 157 15.73 -2.04 -6.93
N PHE A 158 15.75 -0.74 -6.60
CA PHE A 158 14.79 0.22 -7.14
C PHE A 158 15.37 0.96 -8.35
N PRO A 159 14.65 0.99 -9.49
CA PRO A 159 15.08 1.76 -10.66
C PRO A 159 15.19 3.26 -10.34
N PRO A 160 16.22 3.98 -10.85
CA PRO A 160 16.40 5.41 -10.57
C PRO A 160 15.21 6.29 -10.99
N GLU A 161 14.54 5.94 -12.09
CA GLU A 161 13.34 6.59 -12.59
C GLU A 161 12.05 6.28 -11.79
N SER A 162 12.10 5.37 -10.81
CA SER A 162 10.92 5.02 -10.02
C SER A 162 10.57 6.07 -8.96
N ARG A 163 9.27 6.23 -8.68
CA ARG A 163 8.79 7.06 -7.55
C ARG A 163 9.35 6.59 -6.21
N ALA A 164 9.47 5.28 -5.99
CA ALA A 164 10.09 4.72 -4.78
C ALA A 164 11.53 5.21 -4.56
N TYR A 165 12.33 5.30 -5.63
CA TYR A 165 13.69 5.82 -5.57
C TYR A 165 13.72 7.29 -5.14
N SER A 166 12.76 8.10 -5.59
CA SER A 166 12.67 9.51 -5.19
C SER A 166 12.39 9.72 -3.70
N PHE A 167 11.84 8.71 -3.01
CA PHE A 167 11.60 8.76 -1.56
C PHE A 167 12.83 8.36 -0.75
N ALA A 168 13.88 7.84 -1.40
CA ALA A 168 15.07 7.33 -0.74
C ALA A 168 16.12 8.42 -0.50
N ASN A 169 16.78 8.35 0.66
CA ASN A 169 18.04 9.03 0.93
C ASN A 169 19.20 8.11 0.53
N LEU A 170 19.83 8.41 -0.61
CA LEU A 170 20.91 7.59 -1.17
C LEU A 170 22.19 7.60 -0.33
N GLU A 171 22.51 8.70 0.34
CA GLU A 171 23.69 8.78 1.20
C GLU A 171 23.54 7.83 2.38
N ARG A 172 22.35 7.81 2.98
CA ARG A 172 21.99 6.88 4.05
C ARG A 172 22.03 5.43 3.57
N GLY A 173 21.50 5.15 2.38
CA GLY A 173 21.55 3.81 1.78
C GLY A 173 22.98 3.30 1.54
N LYS A 174 23.84 4.14 0.95
CA LYS A 174 25.27 3.83 0.74
C LYS A 174 26.01 3.59 2.06
N TYR A 175 25.71 4.37 3.08
CA TYR A 175 26.26 4.16 4.41
C TYR A 175 25.87 2.78 4.98
N ILE A 176 24.60 2.39 4.89
CA ILE A 176 24.13 1.08 5.35
C ILE A 176 24.83 -0.06 4.58
N LEU A 177 24.97 0.06 3.25
CA LEU A 177 25.73 -0.91 2.44
C LEU A 177 27.18 -1.06 2.89
N SER A 178 27.83 0.07 3.22
CA SER A 178 29.23 0.05 3.65
C SER A 178 29.46 -0.73 4.95
N LEU A 179 28.48 -0.72 5.87
CA LEU A 179 28.55 -1.48 7.12
C LEU A 179 28.64 -3.00 6.90
N ASN A 180 28.02 -3.50 5.84
CA ASN A 180 28.03 -4.92 5.50
C ASN A 180 29.36 -5.35 4.84
N SER A 181 30.08 -4.42 4.22
CA SER A 181 31.38 -4.68 3.58
C SER A 181 32.57 -4.70 4.53
N THR A 182 32.39 -4.25 5.77
CA THR A 182 33.44 -4.17 6.80
C THR A 182 33.44 -5.35 7.79
N SER A 183 32.68 -6.41 7.54
CA SER A 183 32.67 -7.66 8.33
C SER A 183 33.28 -8.83 7.60
#